data_AF-A0AA96QBA0-F1
#
_entry.id   AF-A0AA96QBA0-F1
#
_cell.length_a   1.000
_cell.length_b   1.000
_cell.length_c   1.000
_cell.angle_alpha   90.00
_cell.angle_beta   90.00
_cell.angle_gamma   90.00
#
_symmetry.space_group_name_H-M   'P 1'
#
loop_
_entity.id
_entity.type
_entity.pdbx_description
1 polymer ?
#
loop_
_entity_poly.entity_id
_entity_poly.type
_entity_poly.pdbx_seq_one_letter_code
_entity_poly.pdbx_strand_id
1 'polypeptide(L)'
;MGRTEKKRLILFGLPWTFTSYHIEEDILTIDEGFLRKTENDCYMYRIQDVVLKRSLPERLFGLGTVSCLTSDKTHPRLELVHIKNSREWKEFILRKSEEARMKRRTVGMQNLDGGPEDPELAEDMDSYD
;
A
#
# COMPACT_ATOMS: atom_id res chain seq x y z
N MET A 1 -2.09 11.44 -10.54
CA MET A 1 -3.04 12.20 -9.68
C MET A 1 -3.27 11.41 -8.39
N GLY A 2 -2.76 11.88 -7.26
CA GLY A 2 -2.81 11.17 -5.97
C GLY A 2 -4.21 11.17 -5.34
N ARG A 3 -4.49 10.19 -4.49
CA ARG A 3 -5.72 10.10 -3.70
C ARG A 3 -5.40 10.18 -2.21
N THR A 4 -6.26 10.84 -1.45
CA THR A 4 -6.15 10.94 0.01
C THR A 4 -7.45 10.49 0.66
N GLU A 5 -7.39 9.67 1.69
CA GLU A 5 -8.52 9.32 2.56
C GLU A 5 -8.13 9.45 4.03
N LYS A 6 -9.11 9.61 4.90
CA LYS A 6 -8.90 9.58 6.35
C LYS A 6 -9.59 8.38 6.96
N LYS A 7 -8.99 7.83 8.01
CA LYS A 7 -9.65 6.84 8.86
C LYS A 7 -10.91 7.45 9.46
N ARG A 8 -11.93 6.62 9.64
CA ARG A 8 -13.23 7.02 10.20
C ARG A 8 -13.58 6.12 11.38
N LEU A 9 -14.39 6.66 12.28
CA LEU A 9 -15.02 5.85 13.32
C LEU A 9 -16.14 5.01 12.72
N ILE A 10 -16.25 3.75 13.15
CA ILE A 10 -17.36 2.87 12.77
C ILE A 10 -18.68 3.45 13.31
N LEU A 11 -18.64 4.01 14.53
CA LEU A 11 -19.77 4.69 15.15
C LEU A 11 -19.85 6.13 14.59
N PHE A 12 -20.89 6.42 13.80
CA PHE A 12 -21.18 7.68 13.09
C PHE A 12 -20.33 8.03 11.85
N GLY A 13 -19.34 7.23 11.44
CA GLY A 13 -18.59 7.48 10.19
C GLY A 13 -17.77 8.77 10.17
N LEU A 14 -17.54 9.37 11.36
CA LEU A 14 -16.85 10.65 11.52
C LEU A 14 -15.33 10.48 11.37
N PRO A 15 -14.64 11.40 10.67
CA PRO A 15 -13.18 11.39 10.53
C PRO A 15 -12.49 12.00 11.76
N TRP A 16 -12.77 11.48 12.95
CA TRP A 16 -12.19 11.98 14.21
C TRP A 16 -10.78 11.42 14.47
N THR A 17 -10.37 10.38 13.74
CA THR A 17 -9.05 9.79 13.92
C THR A 17 -7.97 10.62 13.24
N PHE A 18 -6.84 10.78 13.91
CA PHE A 18 -5.63 11.43 13.38
C PHE A 18 -4.82 10.46 12.51
N THR A 19 -5.51 9.80 11.58
CA THR A 19 -4.89 8.88 10.62
C THR A 19 -5.31 9.27 9.21
N SER A 20 -4.33 9.59 8.37
CA SER A 20 -4.52 9.93 6.96
C SER A 20 -3.76 8.94 6.10
N TYR A 21 -4.38 8.55 4.99
CA TYR A 21 -3.80 7.65 4.00
C TYR A 21 -3.63 8.43 2.71
N HIS A 22 -2.41 8.46 2.21
CA HIS A 22 -2.01 9.16 1.00
C HIS A 22 -1.49 8.13 0.01
N ILE A 23 -2.06 8.10 -1.20
CA ILE A 23 -1.59 7.22 -2.26
C ILE A 23 -1.23 8.03 -3.47
N GLU A 24 0.05 8.00 -3.79
CA GLU A 24 0.64 8.60 -4.97
C GLU A 24 0.84 7.53 -6.05
N GLU A 25 1.59 7.87 -7.11
CA GLU A 25 1.78 6.94 -8.22
C GLU A 25 2.74 5.80 -7.88
N ASP A 26 3.77 6.10 -7.10
CA ASP A 26 4.84 5.15 -6.77
C ASP A 26 4.97 4.86 -5.26
N ILE A 27 4.24 5.58 -4.39
CA ILE A 27 4.33 5.45 -2.93
C ILE A 27 2.95 5.49 -2.23
N LEU A 28 2.82 4.69 -1.17
CA LEU A 28 1.73 4.68 -0.19
C LEU A 28 2.30 5.24 1.11
N THR A 29 1.71 6.32 1.59
CA THR A 29 2.07 6.96 2.86
C THR A 29 0.92 6.86 3.84
N ILE A 30 1.22 6.41 5.06
CA ILE A 30 0.27 6.31 6.16
C ILE A 30 0.76 7.19 7.30
N ASP A 31 0.03 8.28 7.53
CA ASP A 31 0.28 9.19 8.64
C ASP A 31 -0.61 8.84 9.82
N GLU A 32 -0.02 8.52 10.97
CA GLU A 32 -0.74 8.18 12.19
C GLU A 32 -0.26 8.97 13.40
N GLY A 33 -1.22 9.39 14.23
CA GLY A 33 -0.96 9.84 15.59
C GLY A 33 -1.40 11.28 15.89
N PHE A 34 -1.64 11.54 17.17
CA PHE A 34 -2.15 12.83 17.66
C PHE A 34 -1.05 13.71 18.27
N LEU A 35 -0.33 13.19 19.27
CA LEU A 35 0.77 13.89 19.96
C LEU A 35 2.14 13.56 19.36
N ARG A 36 2.34 12.29 19.00
CA ARG A 36 3.50 11.80 18.26
C ARG A 36 2.98 11.36 16.90
N LYS A 37 3.53 11.97 15.84
CA LYS A 37 3.24 11.57 14.47
C LYS A 37 4.21 10.49 14.04
N THR A 38 3.70 9.48 13.35
CA THR A 38 4.47 8.41 12.73
C THR A 38 4.01 8.33 11.29
N GLU A 39 4.95 8.50 10.37
CA GLU A 39 4.75 8.44 8.93
C GLU A 39 5.38 7.13 8.45
N ASN A 40 4.57 6.26 7.86
CA ASN A 40 5.00 4.99 7.32
C ASN A 40 4.83 5.01 5.80
N ASP A 41 5.96 4.97 5.10
CA ASP A 41 6.02 4.99 3.66
C ASP A 41 6.33 3.61 3.10
N CYS A 42 5.64 3.25 2.02
CA CYS A 42 5.90 2.03 1.28
C CYS A 42 5.77 2.28 -0.21
N TYR A 43 6.81 1.95 -0.95
CA TYR A 43 6.75 1.99 -2.41
C TYR A 43 5.75 0.97 -2.97
N MET A 44 5.06 1.34 -4.04
CA MET A 44 4.06 0.52 -4.72
C MET A 44 4.64 -0.80 -5.25
N TYR A 45 5.89 -0.78 -5.74
CA TYR A 45 6.52 -1.99 -6.26
C TYR A 45 6.79 -3.05 -5.17
N ARG A 46 6.92 -2.62 -3.89
CA ARG A 46 7.12 -3.50 -2.73
C ARG A 46 5.84 -4.13 -2.20
N ILE A 47 4.68 -3.63 -2.63
CA ILE A 47 3.40 -4.23 -2.26
C ILE A 47 3.24 -5.54 -3.03
N GLN A 48 3.15 -6.64 -2.29
CA GLN A 48 3.02 -7.99 -2.83
C GLN A 48 1.57 -8.39 -3.09
N ASP A 49 0.72 -8.15 -2.12
CA ASP A 49 -0.70 -8.51 -2.19
C ASP A 49 -1.55 -7.50 -1.41
N VAL A 50 -2.81 -7.39 -1.78
CA VAL A 50 -3.77 -6.45 -1.20
C VAL A 50 -5.05 -7.20 -0.83
N VAL A 51 -5.31 -7.29 0.47
CA VAL A 51 -6.46 -8.00 1.04
C VAL A 51 -7.51 -7.01 1.53
N LEU A 52 -8.78 -7.23 1.17
CA LEU A 52 -9.90 -6.42 1.67
C LEU A 52 -10.64 -7.18 2.77
N LYS A 53 -10.67 -6.63 3.98
CA LYS A 53 -11.43 -7.14 5.13
C LYS A 53 -12.61 -6.23 5.44
N ARG A 54 -13.78 -6.81 5.71
CA ARG A 54 -14.99 -6.08 6.10
C ARG A 54 -15.78 -6.88 7.13
N SER A 55 -15.88 -6.35 8.33
CA SER A 55 -16.78 -6.80 9.39
C SER A 55 -18.24 -6.45 9.08
N LEU A 56 -19.18 -7.10 9.77
CA LEU A 56 -20.61 -6.82 9.64
C LEU A 56 -20.98 -5.32 9.79
N PRO A 57 -20.53 -4.60 10.83
CA PRO A 57 -20.84 -3.17 10.96
C PRO A 57 -20.17 -2.34 9.86
N GLU A 58 -18.92 -2.65 9.47
CA GLU A 58 -18.28 -1.95 8.34
C GLU A 58 -19.09 -2.11 7.04
N ARG A 59 -19.63 -3.29 6.77
CA ARG A 59 -20.50 -3.51 5.61
C ARG A 59 -21.78 -2.68 5.67
N LEU A 60 -22.39 -2.54 6.85
CA LEU A 60 -23.60 -1.74 7.04
C LEU A 60 -23.35 -0.24 6.83
N PHE A 61 -22.17 0.25 7.24
CA PHE A 61 -21.79 1.66 7.11
C PHE A 61 -20.96 1.98 5.84
N GLY A 62 -20.78 1.02 4.93
CA GLY A 62 -20.01 1.20 3.69
C GLY A 62 -18.51 1.40 3.88
N LEU A 63 -17.96 0.96 5.02
CA LEU A 63 -16.55 1.02 5.37
C LEU A 63 -15.85 -0.32 5.05
N GLY A 64 -14.53 -0.31 5.08
CA GLY A 64 -13.74 -1.53 5.13
C GLY A 64 -12.28 -1.25 5.40
N THR A 65 -11.54 -2.32 5.60
CA THR A 65 -10.12 -2.27 5.92
C THR A 65 -9.32 -2.94 4.82
N VAL A 66 -8.38 -2.21 4.20
CA VAL A 66 -7.49 -2.72 3.15
C VAL A 66 -6.13 -3.01 3.76
N SER A 67 -5.68 -4.26 3.71
CA SER A 67 -4.36 -4.68 4.17
C SER A 67 -3.43 -4.89 2.99
N CYS A 68 -2.36 -4.13 2.92
CA CYS A 68 -1.27 -4.31 1.97
C CYS A 68 -0.19 -5.16 2.63
N LEU A 69 0.15 -6.29 2.01
CA LEU A 69 1.30 -7.11 2.37
C LEU A 69 2.51 -6.58 1.61
N THR A 70 3.61 -6.32 2.30
CA THR A 70 4.82 -5.74 1.72
C THR A 70 5.98 -6.73 1.83
N SER A 71 6.95 -6.58 0.94
CA SER A 71 8.24 -7.27 1.05
C SER A 71 9.23 -6.58 2.00
N ASP A 72 8.84 -5.47 2.66
CA ASP A 72 9.72 -4.70 3.52
C ASP A 72 9.90 -5.38 4.88
N LYS A 73 11.16 -5.51 5.33
CA LYS A 73 11.50 -6.12 6.62
C LYS A 73 11.02 -5.27 7.81
N THR A 74 10.89 -3.97 7.64
CA THR A 74 10.50 -3.05 8.73
C THR A 74 9.00 -3.03 8.98
N HIS A 75 8.19 -3.08 7.91
CA HIS A 75 6.73 -2.94 7.97
C HIS A 75 6.07 -3.96 7.05
N PRO A 76 6.01 -5.26 7.44
CA PRO A 76 5.52 -6.34 6.58
C PRO A 76 4.02 -6.21 6.23
N ARG A 77 3.29 -5.36 6.96
CA ARG A 77 1.85 -5.18 6.78
C ARG A 77 1.44 -3.74 7.06
N LEU A 78 0.78 -3.13 6.07
CA LEU A 78 0.19 -1.79 6.15
C LEU A 78 -1.33 -1.91 6.08
N GLU A 79 -2.05 -1.24 6.97
CA GLU A 79 -3.50 -1.35 7.04
C GLU A 79 -4.19 0.02 6.89
N LEU A 80 -5.00 0.15 5.84
CA LEU A 80 -5.91 1.27 5.66
C LEU A 80 -7.24 0.91 6.33
N VAL A 81 -7.37 1.26 7.60
CA VAL A 81 -8.50 0.88 8.47
C VAL A 81 -9.69 1.82 8.31
N HIS A 82 -10.90 1.25 8.26
CA HIS A 82 -12.20 1.96 8.22
C HIS A 82 -12.31 3.04 7.13
N ILE A 83 -11.84 2.73 5.92
CA ILE A 83 -11.94 3.62 4.78
C ILE A 83 -13.25 3.41 4.01
N LYS A 84 -13.81 4.50 3.48
CA LYS A 84 -14.93 4.43 2.52
C LYS A 84 -14.41 3.92 1.19
N ASN A 85 -15.33 3.38 0.37
CA ASN A 85 -15.01 2.85 -0.96
C ASN A 85 -13.80 1.89 -0.94
N SER A 86 -13.66 1.10 0.12
CA SER A 86 -12.50 0.22 0.36
C SER A 86 -12.21 -0.75 -0.81
N ARG A 87 -13.20 -1.05 -1.64
CA ARG A 87 -13.02 -1.84 -2.87
C ARG A 87 -12.28 -1.06 -3.96
N GLU A 88 -12.67 0.20 -4.19
CA GLU A 88 -11.99 1.06 -5.17
C GLU A 88 -10.55 1.34 -4.75
N TRP A 89 -10.32 1.52 -3.44
CA TRP A 89 -8.97 1.65 -2.90
C TRP A 89 -8.13 0.40 -3.11
N LYS A 90 -8.68 -0.78 -2.81
CA LYS A 90 -8.01 -2.06 -3.10
C LYS A 90 -7.61 -2.15 -4.57
N GLU A 91 -8.55 -1.92 -5.48
CA GLU A 91 -8.34 -2.06 -6.92
C GLU A 91 -7.35 -1.00 -7.45
N PHE A 92 -7.38 0.21 -6.89
CA PHE A 92 -6.42 1.26 -7.20
C PHE A 92 -5.00 0.87 -6.79
N ILE A 93 -4.79 0.38 -5.57
CA ILE A 93 -3.47 -0.05 -5.07
C ILE A 93 -2.96 -1.21 -5.92
N LEU A 94 -3.80 -2.22 -6.16
CA LEU A 94 -3.43 -3.39 -6.96
C LEU A 94 -2.98 -3.01 -8.37
N ARG A 95 -3.70 -2.09 -9.01
CA ARG A 95 -3.33 -1.61 -10.34
C ARG A 95 -2.02 -0.83 -10.31
N LYS A 96 -1.83 0.04 -9.31
CA LYS A 96 -0.61 0.84 -9.17
C LYS A 96 0.62 0.02 -8.83
N SER A 97 0.49 -1.00 -7.98
CA SER A 97 1.59 -1.94 -7.70
C SER A 97 2.01 -2.70 -8.94
N GLU A 98 1.06 -3.17 -9.75
CA GLU A 98 1.37 -3.87 -11.01
C GLU A 98 1.97 -2.93 -12.07
N GLU A 99 1.46 -1.70 -12.22
CA GLU A 99 2.05 -0.68 -13.09
C GLU A 99 3.51 -0.38 -12.68
N ALA A 100 3.78 -0.20 -11.38
CA ALA A 100 5.12 0.05 -10.86
C ALA A 100 6.08 -1.13 -11.09
N ARG A 101 5.60 -2.36 -10.93
CA ARG A 101 6.37 -3.59 -11.21
C ARG A 101 6.68 -3.74 -12.69
N MET A 102 5.70 -3.49 -13.57
CA MET A 102 5.92 -3.54 -15.02
C MET A 102 6.96 -2.52 -15.46
N LYS A 103 6.89 -1.28 -14.95
CA LYS A 103 7.90 -0.24 -15.23
C LYS A 103 9.31 -0.72 -14.87
N ARG A 104 9.50 -1.31 -13.67
CA ARG A 104 10.80 -1.86 -13.26
C ARG A 104 11.29 -3.00 -14.16
N ARG A 105 10.41 -3.94 -14.53
CA ARG A 105 10.77 -5.03 -15.45
C ARG A 105 11.25 -4.49 -16.80
N THR A 106 10.54 -3.53 -17.37
CA THR A 106 10.93 -2.93 -18.66
C THR A 106 12.26 -2.17 -18.57
N VAL A 107 12.51 -1.45 -17.47
CA VAL A 107 13.80 -0.78 -17.24
C VAL A 107 14.94 -1.80 -17.13
N GLY A 108 14.75 -2.91 -16.39
CA GLY A 108 15.75 -3.97 -16.28
C GLY A 108 16.07 -4.64 -17.62
N MET A 109 15.08 -4.79 -18.51
CA MET A 109 15.29 -5.33 -19.86
C MET A 109 16.00 -4.35 -20.81
N GLN A 110 15.89 -3.04 -20.59
CA GLN A 110 16.63 -2.04 -21.37
C GLN A 110 18.09 -1.95 -20.93
N ASN A 111 18.39 -2.31 -19.68
CA ASN A 111 19.73 -2.33 -19.09
C ASN A 111 20.43 -3.71 -19.21
N LEU A 112 20.15 -4.51 -20.24
CA LEU A 112 20.79 -5.83 -20.46
C LEU A 112 22.32 -5.78 -20.72
N ASP A 113 22.96 -4.61 -20.67
CA ASP A 113 24.43 -4.43 -20.71
C ASP A 113 25.04 -4.05 -19.35
N GLY A 114 24.23 -3.88 -18.29
CA GLY A 114 24.69 -3.54 -16.95
C GLY A 114 23.86 -4.25 -15.89
N GLY A 115 24.51 -5.11 -15.09
CA GLY A 115 23.86 -5.98 -14.09
C GLY A 115 22.95 -5.28 -13.07
N PRO A 116 22.23 -6.05 -12.22
CA PRO A 116 21.15 -5.52 -11.40
C PRO A 116 21.62 -4.39 -10.48
N GLU A 117 21.03 -3.20 -10.64
CA GLU A 117 21.28 -2.03 -9.79
C GLU A 117 20.57 -2.09 -8.43
N ASP A 118 19.66 -3.05 -8.24
CA ASP A 118 18.89 -3.24 -7.01
C ASP A 118 19.41 -4.49 -6.26
N PRO A 119 20.12 -4.34 -5.13
CA PRO A 119 20.66 -5.46 -4.35
C PRO A 119 19.61 -6.49 -3.93
N GLU A 120 18.35 -6.08 -3.74
CA GLU A 120 17.25 -6.98 -3.36
C GLU A 120 16.83 -7.91 -4.52
N LEU A 121 17.04 -7.52 -5.78
CA LEU A 121 16.78 -8.38 -6.95
C LEU A 121 17.88 -9.42 -7.17
N ALA A 122 19.09 -9.18 -6.67
CA ALA A 122 20.15 -10.18 -6.66
C ALA A 122 19.82 -11.30 -5.65
N GLU A 123 19.31 -10.94 -4.47
CA GLU A 123 18.92 -11.91 -3.43
C GLU A 123 17.80 -12.87 -3.89
N ASP A 124 16.80 -12.38 -4.64
CA ASP A 124 15.73 -13.22 -5.18
C ASP A 124 16.21 -14.17 -6.30
N MET A 125 17.31 -13.82 -6.99
CA MET A 125 17.88 -14.62 -8.09
C MET A 125 18.82 -15.73 -7.58
N ASP A 126 19.49 -15.49 -6.45
CA ASP A 126 20.34 -16.48 -5.76
C ASP A 126 19.54 -17.57 -4.99
N SER A 127 18.20 -17.49 -4.98
CA SER A 127 17.32 -18.51 -4.38
C SER A 127 17.02 -19.70 -5.29
N TYR A 128 17.46 -19.66 -6.56
CA TYR A 128 17.35 -20.78 -7.51
C TYR A 128 18.74 -21.35 -7.82
N ASP A 129 19.40 -21.93 -6.81
CA ASP A 129 20.47 -22.91 -7.00
C ASP A 129 20.38 -24.00 -5.92
#